data_AF-A0ABD3C0A1-F1
#
_entry.id   AF-A0ABD3C0A1-F1
#
_cell.length_a   1.000
_cell.length_b   1.000
_cell.length_c   1.000
_cell.angle_alpha   90.00
_cell.angle_beta   90.00
_cell.angle_gamma   90.00
#
_symmetry.space_group_name_H-M   'P 1'
#
loop_
_entity.id
_entity.type
_entity.pdbx_description
1 polymer ?
#
loop_
_entity_poly.entity_id
_entity_poly.type
_entity_poly.pdbx_seq_one_letter_code
_entity_poly.pdbx_strand_id
1 'polypeptide(L)'
;MASYKQNLLILFTLFITLAMSPTLLRADVASDLCGRTTHKPLCLTIVNQDRRADLKTSPNGIAKILLDRAVDTTIAAMSKIDKLLPEPTNKRLRESLLKCNTDYFETINTLTTANLKEINRQTYPTLVNVIRTGIDKPSDCESSFHKLPAVSSPVTMENYGIKEDSATTLEVISLVVCNKPSSC
;
A
#
# COMPACT_ATOMS: atom_id res chain seq x y z
N MET A 1 -64.90 17.21 -1.18
CA MET A 1 -64.01 16.20 -1.80
C MET A 1 -62.79 16.77 -2.50
N ALA A 2 -62.73 18.07 -2.83
CA ALA A 2 -61.54 18.69 -3.47
C ALA A 2 -60.33 18.86 -2.52
N SER A 3 -60.56 19.16 -1.24
CA SER A 3 -59.50 19.40 -0.25
C SER A 3 -58.65 18.16 0.09
N TYR A 4 -59.25 16.96 0.04
CA TYR A 4 -58.54 15.69 0.29
C TYR A 4 -57.54 15.35 -0.83
N LYS A 5 -57.87 15.67 -2.09
CA LYS A 5 -56.99 15.46 -3.23
C LYS A 5 -55.77 16.40 -3.20
N GLN A 6 -55.96 17.65 -2.76
CA GLN A 6 -54.88 18.63 -2.59
C GLN A 6 -53.88 18.17 -1.52
N ASN A 7 -54.38 17.73 -0.35
CA ASN A 7 -53.54 17.26 0.75
C ASN A 7 -52.79 15.96 0.43
N LEU A 8 -53.40 15.05 -0.34
CA LEU A 8 -52.76 13.81 -0.78
C LEU A 8 -51.64 14.08 -1.80
N LEU A 9 -51.82 15.06 -2.69
CA LEU A 9 -50.81 15.45 -3.67
C LEU A 9 -49.58 16.07 -3.00
N ILE A 10 -49.78 16.91 -1.98
CA ILE A 10 -48.71 17.54 -1.20
C ILE A 10 -47.89 16.49 -0.44
N LEU A 11 -48.56 15.51 0.20
CA LEU A 11 -47.90 14.39 0.89
C LEU A 11 -47.08 13.51 -0.06
N PHE A 12 -47.58 13.27 -1.28
CA PHE A 12 -46.87 12.49 -2.29
C PHE A 12 -45.63 13.23 -2.82
N THR A 13 -45.73 14.56 -3.04
CA THR A 13 -44.56 15.37 -3.44
C THR A 13 -43.49 15.44 -2.36
N LEU A 14 -43.87 15.51 -1.07
CA LEU A 14 -42.91 15.52 0.05
C LEU A 14 -42.14 14.18 0.15
N PHE A 15 -42.83 13.06 -0.12
CA PHE A 15 -42.23 11.72 -0.08
C PHE A 15 -41.22 11.52 -1.23
N ILE A 16 -41.50 12.04 -2.42
CA ILE A 16 -40.59 11.95 -3.58
C ILE A 16 -39.33 12.79 -3.36
N THR A 17 -39.44 13.98 -2.76
CA THR A 17 -38.26 14.82 -2.44
C THR A 17 -37.39 14.22 -1.35
N LEU A 18 -37.96 13.43 -0.42
CA LEU A 18 -37.19 12.73 0.62
C LEU A 18 -36.50 11.47 0.07
N ALA A 19 -37.12 10.80 -0.90
CA ALA A 19 -36.56 9.63 -1.59
C ALA A 19 -35.43 10.00 -2.57
N MET A 20 -35.41 11.24 -3.07
CA MET A 20 -34.30 11.82 -3.84
C MET A 20 -33.44 12.71 -2.95
N SER A 21 -33.01 12.19 -1.79
CA SER A 21 -31.77 12.71 -1.23
C SER A 21 -30.67 12.40 -2.26
N PRO A 22 -29.89 13.39 -2.73
CA PRO A 22 -28.66 13.05 -3.42
C PRO A 22 -27.89 12.19 -2.42
N THR A 23 -27.65 10.92 -2.74
CA THR A 23 -26.56 10.20 -2.13
C THR A 23 -25.36 11.09 -2.40
N LEU A 24 -24.98 11.92 -1.41
CA LEU A 24 -23.72 12.60 -1.41
C LEU A 24 -22.74 11.45 -1.56
N LEU A 25 -22.25 11.24 -2.78
CA LEU A 25 -21.24 10.25 -3.06
C LEU A 25 -20.04 10.77 -2.29
N ARG A 26 -19.95 10.37 -1.01
CA ARG A 26 -18.82 10.70 -0.16
C ARG A 26 -17.64 10.22 -0.99
N ALA A 27 -16.80 11.15 -1.43
CA ALA A 27 -15.64 10.82 -2.25
C ALA A 27 -14.95 9.65 -1.55
N ASP A 28 -14.85 8.53 -2.27
CA ASP A 28 -14.21 7.35 -1.73
C ASP A 28 -12.81 7.75 -1.27
N VAL A 29 -12.52 7.55 0.03
CA VAL A 29 -11.26 7.97 0.64
C VAL A 29 -10.09 7.37 -0.14
N ALA A 30 -10.24 6.14 -0.63
CA ALA A 30 -9.26 5.51 -1.49
C ALA A 30 -9.12 6.25 -2.83
N SER A 31 -10.22 6.56 -3.51
CA SER A 31 -10.21 7.32 -4.77
C SER A 31 -9.56 8.70 -4.64
N ASP A 32 -9.85 9.46 -3.57
CA ASP A 32 -9.23 10.77 -3.36
C ASP A 32 -7.73 10.65 -3.06
N LEU A 33 -7.39 9.80 -2.08
CA LEU A 33 -6.02 9.67 -1.59
C LEU A 33 -5.09 9.03 -2.63
N CYS A 34 -5.48 7.88 -3.19
CA CYS A 34 -4.75 7.25 -4.28
C CYS A 34 -4.79 8.09 -5.56
N GLY A 35 -5.80 8.93 -5.75
CA GLY A 35 -5.88 9.84 -6.89
C GLY A 35 -4.76 10.87 -6.94
N ARG A 36 -4.11 11.13 -5.81
CA ARG A 36 -3.07 12.13 -5.61
C ARG A 36 -1.66 11.55 -5.47
N THR A 37 -1.52 10.22 -5.51
CA THR A 37 -0.23 9.54 -5.55
C THR A 37 0.31 9.53 -6.99
N THR A 38 1.63 9.43 -7.15
CA THR A 38 2.25 9.22 -8.46
C THR A 38 2.00 7.79 -8.98
N HIS A 39 1.72 6.86 -8.06
CA HIS A 39 1.39 5.45 -8.33
C HIS A 39 -0.12 5.17 -8.27
N LYS A 40 -0.96 6.08 -8.80
CA LYS A 40 -2.43 5.99 -8.70
C LYS A 40 -3.01 4.60 -9.07
N PRO A 41 -2.68 3.99 -10.22
CA PRO A 41 -3.24 2.69 -10.59
C PRO A 41 -2.87 1.58 -9.61
N LEU A 42 -1.61 1.58 -9.14
CA LEU A 42 -1.11 0.62 -8.16
C LEU A 42 -1.86 0.75 -6.83
N CYS A 43 -1.93 1.98 -6.29
CA CYS A 43 -2.61 2.27 -5.03
C CYS A 43 -4.06 1.80 -5.04
N LEU A 44 -4.82 2.18 -6.08
CA LEU A 44 -6.21 1.76 -6.23
C LEU A 44 -6.35 0.25 -6.35
N THR A 45 -5.48 -0.40 -7.13
CA THR A 45 -5.52 -1.86 -7.32
C THR A 45 -5.33 -2.58 -5.99
N ILE A 46 -4.31 -2.21 -5.22
CA ILE A 46 -4.00 -2.83 -3.93
C ILE A 46 -5.15 -2.60 -2.94
N VAL A 47 -5.61 -1.35 -2.80
CA VAL A 47 -6.69 -1.01 -1.86
C VAL A 47 -8.00 -1.70 -2.23
N ASN A 48 -8.32 -1.81 -3.51
CA ASN A 48 -9.54 -2.49 -3.96
C ASN A 48 -9.49 -4.00 -3.73
N GLN A 49 -8.33 -4.63 -3.91
CA GLN A 49 -8.14 -6.07 -3.70
C GLN A 49 -8.12 -6.48 -2.22
N ASP A 50 -7.78 -5.57 -1.30
CA ASP A 50 -7.77 -5.86 0.14
C ASP A 50 -9.20 -6.22 0.63
N ARG A 51 -9.34 -7.24 1.47
CA ARG A 51 -10.67 -7.69 1.95
C ARG A 51 -11.13 -6.97 3.22
N ARG A 52 -10.24 -6.22 3.88
CA ARG A 52 -10.50 -5.51 5.15
C ARG A 52 -11.19 -4.18 4.87
N ALA A 53 -12.51 -4.24 4.73
CA ALA A 53 -13.33 -3.08 4.34
C ALA A 53 -13.21 -1.89 5.32
N ASP A 54 -12.98 -2.16 6.60
CA ASP A 54 -12.79 -1.16 7.65
C ASP A 54 -11.55 -0.27 7.40
N LEU A 55 -10.45 -0.85 6.95
CA LEU A 55 -9.22 -0.12 6.68
C LEU A 55 -9.35 0.85 5.50
N LYS A 56 -10.22 0.56 4.53
CA LYS A 56 -10.42 1.41 3.35
C LYS A 56 -11.09 2.75 3.66
N THR A 57 -11.66 2.89 4.86
CA THR A 57 -12.45 4.06 5.26
C THR A 57 -11.62 5.22 5.81
N SER A 58 -10.30 5.04 5.96
CA SER A 58 -9.42 6.06 6.53
C SER A 58 -8.07 6.12 5.83
N PRO A 59 -7.40 7.29 5.80
CA PRO A 59 -6.05 7.39 5.26
C PRO A 59 -5.04 6.48 5.97
N ASN A 60 -5.17 6.32 7.29
CA ASN A 60 -4.32 5.44 8.10
C ASN A 60 -4.50 3.97 7.70
N GLY A 61 -5.75 3.55 7.49
CA GLY A 61 -6.03 2.19 7.04
C GLY A 61 -5.57 1.94 5.60
N ILE A 62 -5.66 2.93 4.71
CA ILE A 62 -5.10 2.83 3.34
C ILE A 62 -3.58 2.69 3.38
N ALA A 63 -2.89 3.52 4.18
CA ALA A 63 -1.44 3.37 4.37
C ALA A 63 -1.08 1.98 4.91
N LYS A 64 -1.90 1.45 5.83
CA LYS A 64 -1.71 0.10 6.38
C LYS A 64 -1.88 -0.99 5.32
N ILE A 65 -2.90 -0.89 4.47
CA ILE A 65 -3.13 -1.85 3.38
C ILE A 65 -1.90 -1.91 2.46
N LEU A 66 -1.38 -0.75 2.05
CA LEU A 66 -0.23 -0.65 1.15
C LEU A 66 1.05 -1.23 1.81
N LEU A 67 1.30 -0.89 3.08
CA LEU A 67 2.47 -1.39 3.79
C LEU A 67 2.38 -2.91 4.04
N ASP A 68 1.21 -3.41 4.41
CA ASP A 68 0.99 -4.84 4.59
C ASP A 68 1.21 -5.59 3.27
N ARG A 69 0.82 -5.02 2.12
CA ARG A 69 1.10 -5.61 0.80
C ARG A 69 2.60 -5.72 0.51
N ALA A 70 3.39 -4.73 0.90
CA ALA A 70 4.85 -4.77 0.78
C ALA A 70 5.45 -5.89 1.66
N VAL A 71 4.95 -6.02 2.91
CA VAL A 71 5.36 -7.09 3.84
C VAL A 71 5.00 -8.47 3.28
N ASP A 72 3.77 -8.65 2.80
CA ASP A 72 3.31 -9.92 2.22
C ASP A 72 4.12 -10.31 0.97
N THR A 73 4.45 -9.34 0.12
CA THR A 73 5.32 -9.56 -1.04
C THR A 73 6.74 -9.96 -0.61
N THR A 74 7.25 -9.35 0.46
CA THR A 74 8.56 -9.72 1.04
C THR A 74 8.56 -11.15 1.57
N ILE A 75 7.52 -11.55 2.31
CA ILE A 75 7.36 -12.93 2.82
C ILE A 75 7.26 -13.93 1.67
N ALA A 76 6.48 -13.61 0.63
CA ALA A 76 6.37 -14.47 -0.55
C ALA A 76 7.71 -14.62 -1.29
N ALA A 77 8.49 -13.55 -1.38
CA ALA A 77 9.82 -13.56 -1.99
C ALA A 77 10.81 -14.42 -1.19
N MET A 78 10.81 -14.32 0.15
CA MET A 78 11.58 -15.23 1.01
C MET A 78 11.19 -16.69 0.78
N SER A 79 9.89 -17.00 0.77
CA SER A 79 9.42 -18.37 0.52
C SER A 79 9.83 -18.89 -0.87
N LYS A 80 9.88 -18.01 -1.88
CA LYS A 80 10.39 -18.34 -3.21
C LYS A 80 11.89 -18.63 -3.18
N ILE A 81 12.68 -17.85 -2.45
CA ILE A 81 14.11 -18.10 -2.26
C ILE A 81 14.35 -19.45 -1.56
N ASP A 82 13.61 -19.75 -0.50
CA ASP A 82 13.74 -21.01 0.24
C ASP A 82 13.50 -22.24 -0.65
N LYS A 83 12.66 -22.10 -1.69
CA LYS A 83 12.43 -23.14 -2.71
C LYS A 83 13.55 -23.23 -3.77
N LEU A 84 14.27 -22.14 -4.02
CA LEU A 84 15.36 -22.09 -5.00
C LEU A 84 16.71 -22.55 -4.41
N LEU A 85 16.91 -22.42 -3.10
CA LEU A 85 18.16 -22.79 -2.43
C LEU A 85 18.52 -24.29 -2.44
N PRO A 86 17.56 -25.25 -2.44
CA PRO A 86 17.86 -26.68 -2.54
C PRO A 86 18.29 -27.13 -3.95
N GLU A 87 17.91 -26.37 -4.98
CA GLU A 87 18.25 -26.71 -6.37
C GLU A 87 19.77 -26.61 -6.63
N PRO A 88 20.32 -27.41 -7.54
CA PRO A 88 21.71 -27.27 -7.99
C PRO A 88 21.89 -25.92 -8.70
N THR A 89 22.18 -24.90 -7.92
CA THR A 89 22.44 -23.52 -8.35
C THR A 89 23.94 -23.27 -8.42
N ASN A 90 24.37 -22.37 -9.32
CA ASN A 90 25.77 -21.95 -9.31
C ASN A 90 26.07 -21.21 -7.97
N LYS A 91 27.32 -21.27 -7.51
CA LYS A 91 27.75 -20.72 -6.21
C LYS A 91 27.35 -19.24 -6.04
N ARG A 92 27.49 -18.45 -7.12
CA ARG A 92 27.18 -17.02 -7.12
C ARG A 92 25.69 -16.74 -6.90
N LEU A 93 24.82 -17.48 -7.60
CA LEU A 93 23.37 -17.40 -7.45
C LEU A 93 22.97 -17.75 -6.02
N ARG A 94 23.55 -18.83 -5.46
CA ARG A 94 23.31 -19.20 -4.07
C ARG A 94 23.70 -18.09 -3.08
N GLU A 95 24.86 -17.47 -3.25
CA GLU A 95 25.30 -16.35 -2.40
C GLU A 95 24.33 -15.16 -2.47
N SER A 96 23.89 -14.78 -3.66
CA SER A 96 22.91 -13.69 -3.83
C SER A 96 21.55 -14.04 -3.22
N LEU A 97 21.07 -15.28 -3.40
CA LEU A 97 19.83 -15.76 -2.79
C LEU A 97 19.89 -15.74 -1.24
N LEU A 98 20.99 -16.18 -0.65
CA LEU A 98 21.18 -16.14 0.80
C LEU A 98 21.22 -14.71 1.34
N LYS A 99 21.93 -13.79 0.64
CA LYS A 99 21.91 -12.37 0.98
C LYS A 99 20.49 -11.80 0.96
N CYS A 100 19.74 -12.09 -0.11
CA CYS A 100 18.35 -11.65 -0.23
C CYS A 100 17.47 -12.17 0.89
N ASN A 101 17.67 -13.40 1.37
CA ASN A 101 16.89 -13.94 2.49
C ASN A 101 17.14 -13.13 3.78
N THR A 102 18.40 -12.79 4.06
CA THR A 102 18.77 -11.89 5.17
C THR A 102 18.16 -10.50 5.00
N ASP A 103 18.31 -9.90 3.80
CA ASP A 103 17.78 -8.57 3.51
C ASP A 103 16.25 -8.52 3.67
N TYR A 104 15.52 -9.53 3.19
CA TYR A 104 14.07 -9.61 3.35
C TYR A 104 13.62 -9.83 4.79
N PHE A 105 14.35 -10.63 5.57
CA PHE A 105 14.09 -10.75 7.01
C PHE A 105 14.23 -9.39 7.71
N GLU A 106 15.27 -8.63 7.37
CA GLU A 106 15.46 -7.26 7.87
C GLU A 106 14.35 -6.31 7.40
N THR A 107 13.89 -6.41 6.14
CA THR A 107 12.75 -5.64 5.62
C THR A 107 11.50 -5.90 6.43
N ILE A 108 11.13 -7.16 6.65
CA ILE A 108 9.91 -7.53 7.40
C ILE A 108 9.99 -6.95 8.81
N ASN A 109 11.09 -7.19 9.52
CA ASN A 109 11.28 -6.70 10.88
C ASN A 109 11.22 -5.17 10.93
N THR A 110 11.77 -4.48 9.92
CA THR A 110 11.75 -3.02 9.86
C THR A 110 10.34 -2.49 9.59
N LEU A 111 9.70 -2.92 8.50
CA LEU A 111 8.40 -2.40 8.08
C LEU A 111 7.30 -2.68 9.09
N THR A 112 7.35 -3.81 9.79
CA THR A 112 6.35 -4.15 10.83
C THR A 112 6.45 -3.27 12.08
N THR A 113 7.53 -2.51 12.28
CA THR A 113 7.60 -1.50 13.36
C THR A 113 6.85 -0.20 13.06
N ALA A 114 6.43 0.03 11.81
CA ALA A 114 5.73 1.25 11.44
C ALA A 114 4.33 1.32 12.09
N ASN A 115 4.18 2.18 13.10
CA ASN A 115 2.90 2.40 13.77
C ASN A 115 2.00 3.35 12.96
N LEU A 116 1.19 2.79 12.08
CA LEU A 116 0.25 3.53 11.23
C LEU A 116 -1.07 3.90 11.92
N LYS A 117 -1.23 3.64 13.23
CA LYS A 117 -2.45 4.06 13.96
C LYS A 117 -2.56 5.58 14.05
N GLU A 118 -1.42 6.27 14.11
CA GLU A 118 -1.35 7.72 14.23
C GLU A 118 -0.39 8.28 13.17
N ILE A 119 -0.95 8.80 12.07
CA ILE A 119 -0.19 9.50 11.03
C ILE A 119 -0.38 11.00 11.25
N ASN A 120 0.63 11.66 11.83
CA ASN A 120 0.61 13.09 12.12
C ASN A 120 2.02 13.69 12.05
N ARG A 121 2.16 15.00 12.28
CA ARG A 121 3.46 15.70 12.20
C ARG A 121 4.51 15.15 13.17
N GLN A 122 4.11 14.63 14.33
CA GLN A 122 5.02 14.09 15.32
C GLN A 122 5.57 12.73 14.91
N THR A 123 4.72 11.84 14.37
CA THR A 123 5.11 10.49 13.96
C THR A 123 5.74 10.43 12.56
N TYR A 124 5.50 11.45 11.73
CA TYR A 124 5.93 11.51 10.34
C TYR A 124 7.42 11.22 10.11
N PRO A 125 8.39 11.87 10.79
CA PRO A 125 9.81 11.63 10.53
C PRO A 125 10.21 10.17 10.81
N THR A 126 9.66 9.58 11.87
CA THR A 126 9.91 8.18 12.23
C THR A 126 9.32 7.23 11.19
N LEU A 127 8.07 7.44 10.77
CA LEU A 127 7.42 6.61 9.74
C LEU A 127 8.18 6.66 8.41
N VAL A 128 8.59 7.85 7.99
CA VAL A 128 9.38 8.03 6.77
C VAL A 128 10.71 7.30 6.86
N ASN A 129 11.40 7.42 7.99
CA ASN A 129 12.68 6.74 8.19
C ASN A 129 12.52 5.21 8.15
N VAL A 130 11.56 4.66 8.91
CA VAL A 130 11.30 3.21 8.95
C VAL A 130 11.00 2.66 7.56
N ILE A 131 10.09 3.29 6.80
CA ILE A 131 9.70 2.78 5.49
C ILE A 131 10.84 2.92 4.47
N ARG A 132 11.63 4.01 4.51
CA ARG A 132 12.82 4.15 3.64
C ARG A 132 13.87 3.08 3.94
N THR A 133 14.18 2.84 5.21
CA THR A 133 15.10 1.76 5.59
C THR A 133 14.61 0.39 5.10
N GLY A 134 13.29 0.15 5.11
CA GLY A 134 12.72 -1.08 4.56
C GLY A 134 12.85 -1.22 3.03
N ILE A 135 12.97 -0.11 2.29
CA ILE A 135 13.19 -0.09 0.83
C ILE A 135 14.66 -0.38 0.46
N ASP A 136 15.60 -0.03 1.33
CA ASP A 136 17.03 -0.19 1.05
C ASP A 136 17.42 -1.67 0.89
N LYS A 137 16.84 -2.54 1.73
CA LYS A 137 17.21 -3.97 1.78
C LYS A 137 16.81 -4.78 0.52
N PRO A 138 15.58 -4.65 -0.04
CA PRO A 138 15.25 -5.24 -1.34
C PRO A 138 16.13 -4.69 -2.47
N SER A 139 16.56 -3.42 -2.38
CA SER A 139 17.48 -2.82 -3.35
C SER A 139 18.90 -3.41 -3.25
N ASP A 140 19.38 -3.66 -2.03
CA ASP A 140 20.64 -4.36 -1.77
C ASP A 140 20.60 -5.82 -2.23
N CYS A 141 19.46 -6.48 -2.03
CA CYS A 141 19.19 -7.82 -2.55
C CYS A 141 19.32 -7.84 -4.07
N GLU A 142 18.60 -6.97 -4.78
CA GLU A 142 18.67 -6.89 -6.24
C GLU A 142 20.09 -6.60 -6.73
N SER A 143 20.75 -5.62 -6.09
CA SER A 143 22.13 -5.23 -6.40
C SER A 143 23.12 -6.39 -6.24
N SER A 144 22.82 -7.37 -5.37
CA SER A 144 23.67 -8.54 -5.19
C SER A 144 23.76 -9.41 -6.45
N PHE A 145 22.71 -9.52 -7.26
CA PHE A 145 22.72 -10.31 -8.50
C PHE A 145 23.57 -9.68 -9.60
N HIS A 146 23.75 -8.36 -9.54
CA HIS A 146 24.53 -7.59 -10.53
C HIS A 146 26.03 -7.51 -10.20
N LYS A 147 26.47 -7.97 -9.03
CA LYS A 147 27.91 -8.06 -8.69
C LYS A 147 28.59 -9.18 -9.48
N LEU A 148 29.78 -8.89 -10.02
CA LEU A 148 30.51 -9.80 -10.90
C LEU A 148 30.97 -11.10 -10.19
N PRO A 149 30.88 -12.27 -10.85
CA PRO A 149 30.17 -12.49 -12.11
C PRO A 149 28.66 -12.31 -11.94
N ALA A 150 28.04 -11.53 -12.83
CA ALA A 150 26.61 -11.24 -12.73
C ALA A 150 25.78 -12.51 -12.98
N VAL A 151 24.65 -12.62 -12.30
CA VAL A 151 23.68 -13.71 -12.42
C VAL A 151 22.28 -13.12 -12.54
N SER A 152 21.37 -13.82 -13.21
CA SER A 152 19.98 -13.36 -13.29
C SER A 152 19.32 -13.40 -11.91
N SER A 153 18.68 -12.31 -11.52
CA SER A 153 17.84 -12.27 -10.31
C SER A 153 16.52 -12.97 -10.59
N PRO A 154 16.15 -14.01 -9.81
CA PRO A 154 14.83 -14.64 -9.92
C PRO A 154 13.75 -13.86 -9.15
N VAL A 155 14.11 -12.80 -8.42
CA VAL A 155 13.23 -12.05 -7.50
C VAL A 155 13.13 -10.56 -7.86
N THR A 156 13.54 -10.17 -9.08
CA THR A 156 13.51 -8.78 -9.54
C THR A 156 12.13 -8.16 -9.42
N MET A 157 11.07 -8.87 -9.84
CA MET A 157 9.70 -8.35 -9.79
C MET A 157 9.23 -8.12 -8.35
N GLU A 158 9.58 -9.01 -7.43
CA GLU A 158 9.28 -8.87 -6.02
C GLU A 158 10.02 -7.68 -5.40
N ASN A 159 11.32 -7.51 -5.70
CA ASN A 159 12.10 -6.34 -5.27
C ASN A 159 11.48 -5.02 -5.72
N TYR A 160 11.04 -4.94 -6.97
CA TYR A 160 10.35 -3.77 -7.50
C TYR A 160 9.00 -3.56 -6.82
N GLY A 161 8.19 -4.60 -6.66
CA GLY A 161 6.88 -4.51 -6.00
C GLY A 161 6.99 -3.98 -4.56
N ILE A 162 7.90 -4.53 -3.76
CA ILE A 162 8.13 -4.07 -2.38
C ILE A 162 8.48 -2.57 -2.34
N LYS A 163 9.33 -2.13 -3.29
CA LYS A 163 9.74 -0.73 -3.40
C LYS A 163 8.58 0.18 -3.81
N GLU A 164 7.80 -0.19 -4.82
CA GLU A 164 6.66 0.61 -5.29
C GLU A 164 5.54 0.70 -4.23
N ASP A 165 5.23 -0.41 -3.56
CA ASP A 165 4.24 -0.46 -2.49
C ASP A 165 4.66 0.44 -1.30
N SER A 166 5.94 0.34 -0.90
CA SER A 166 6.50 1.15 0.19
C SER A 166 6.60 2.64 -0.20
N ALA A 167 6.97 2.95 -1.44
CA ALA A 167 6.99 4.33 -1.94
C ALA A 167 5.58 4.94 -2.01
N THR A 168 4.59 4.16 -2.46
CA THR A 168 3.19 4.58 -2.46
C THR A 168 2.69 4.82 -1.04
N THR A 169 3.10 3.99 -0.08
CA THR A 169 2.81 4.20 1.35
C THR A 169 3.38 5.53 1.85
N LEU A 170 4.62 5.87 1.49
CA LEU A 170 5.24 7.15 1.83
C LEU A 170 4.46 8.35 1.25
N GLU A 171 4.03 8.27 -0.01
CA GLU A 171 3.23 9.34 -0.63
C GLU A 171 1.90 9.54 0.09
N VAL A 172 1.22 8.45 0.48
CA VAL A 172 0.00 8.51 1.29
C VAL A 172 0.27 9.20 2.64
N ILE A 173 1.34 8.82 3.34
CA ILE A 173 1.74 9.44 4.62
C ILE A 173 2.03 10.93 4.42
N SER A 174 2.76 11.33 3.37
CA SER A 174 3.03 12.73 3.05
C SER A 174 1.76 13.51 2.68
N LEU A 175 0.82 12.91 1.98
CA LEU A 175 -0.48 13.52 1.67
C LEU A 175 -1.28 13.81 2.93
N VAL A 176 -1.31 12.87 3.88
CA VAL A 176 -2.02 13.02 5.16
C VAL A 176 -1.42 14.16 6.00
N VAL A 177 -0.09 14.26 6.08
CA VAL A 177 0.58 15.19 6.99
C VAL A 177 0.82 16.57 6.37
N CYS A 178 1.12 16.60 5.07
CA CYS A 178 1.62 17.77 4.36
C CYS A 178 0.81 18.17 3.13
N ASN A 179 -0.27 17.44 2.82
CA ASN A 179 -1.17 17.74 1.71
C ASN A 179 -0.50 17.75 0.32
N LYS A 180 0.65 17.07 0.18
CA LYS A 180 1.38 16.85 -1.08
C LYS A 180 2.04 15.47 -1.05
N PRO A 181 2.25 14.80 -2.21
CA PRO A 181 2.82 13.45 -2.25
C PRO A 181 4.33 13.44 -1.99
N SER A 182 5.03 14.56 -2.18
CA SER A 182 6.44 14.69 -1.84
C SER A 182 6.65 14.91 -0.34
N SER A 183 7.87 14.63 0.14
CA SER A 183 8.16 14.81 1.55
C SER A 183 7.92 16.25 2.01
N CYS A 184 7.37 16.37 3.21
CA CYS A 184 7.67 17.51 4.07
C CYS A 184 9.20 17.61 4.21
#